data_AF-K1TVN4-F1
#
_entry.id   AF-K1TVN4-F1
#
_cell.length_a   1.000
_cell.length_b   1.000
_cell.length_c   1.000
_cell.angle_alpha   90.00
_cell.angle_beta   90.00
_cell.angle_gamma   90.00
#
_symmetry.space_group_name_H-M   'P 1'
#
loop_
_entity.id
_entity.type
_entity.pdbx_description
1 polymer ?
#
loop_
_entity_poly.entity_id
_entity_poly.type
_entity_poly.pdbx_seq_one_letter_code
_entity_poly.pdbx_strand_id
1 'polypeptide(L)'
;MRKLMKYAKQYTWQSIICPILMVGEVVLELMLPYYMSYIIDVGIPNGDRKYIIEIGVKMVAMALGSLFCGATAARLASVASMGFGTNLRTAMYESIQNFSFSNIDKFSTASLVTRMT
;
A
#
# COMPACT_ATOMS: atom_id res chain seq x y z
N MET A 1 -15.40 9.57 -10.13
CA MET A 1 -14.92 8.49 -9.22
C MET A 1 -16.02 7.59 -8.65
N ARG A 2 -17.18 8.08 -8.18
CA ARG A 2 -18.23 7.24 -7.55
C ARG A 2 -18.71 6.04 -8.39
N LYS A 3 -18.77 6.15 -9.72
CA LYS A 3 -19.16 5.04 -10.61
C LYS A 3 -18.09 3.95 -10.72
N LEU A 4 -16.81 4.30 -10.59
CA LEU A 4 -15.68 3.36 -10.69
C LEU A 4 -15.45 2.59 -9.39
N MET A 5 -15.81 3.16 -8.24
CA MET A 5 -15.75 2.47 -6.94
C MET A 5 -16.54 1.16 -6.88
N LYS A 6 -17.52 0.95 -7.77
CA LYS A 6 -18.23 -0.33 -7.88
C LYS A 6 -17.29 -1.49 -8.26
N TYR A 7 -16.25 -1.23 -9.06
CA TYR A 7 -15.28 -2.25 -9.49
C TYR A 7 -14.19 -2.50 -8.45
N ALA A 8 -13.98 -1.56 -7.53
CA ALA A 8 -13.10 -1.71 -6.36
C ALA A 8 -13.79 -2.44 -5.19
N LYS A 9 -15.11 -2.64 -5.25
CA LYS A 9 -15.94 -3.06 -4.11
C LYS A 9 -15.51 -4.41 -3.51
N GLN A 10 -15.03 -5.32 -4.36
CA GLN A 10 -14.55 -6.65 -3.98
C GLN A 10 -13.19 -6.63 -3.23
N TYR A 11 -12.43 -5.53 -3.35
CA TYR A 11 -11.11 -5.34 -2.72
C TYR A 11 -11.11 -4.23 -1.64
N THR A 12 -12.28 -3.75 -1.24
CA THR A 12 -12.44 -2.67 -0.25
C THR A 12 -11.81 -2.99 1.10
N TRP A 13 -11.87 -4.25 1.54
CA TRP A 13 -11.25 -4.71 2.78
C TRP A 13 -9.73 -4.48 2.79
N GLN A 14 -9.05 -4.83 1.69
CA GLN A 14 -7.60 -4.68 1.54
C GLN A 14 -7.21 -3.21 1.41
N SER A 15 -8.05 -2.42 0.74
CA SER A 15 -7.83 -0.98 0.56
C SER A 15 -7.98 -0.17 1.85
N ILE A 16 -8.76 -0.66 2.84
CA ILE A 16 -8.89 -0.02 4.16
C ILE A 16 -7.78 -0.48 5.12
N ILE A 17 -7.39 -1.76 5.06
CA ILE A 17 -6.35 -2.30 5.94
C ILE A 17 -4.95 -1.77 5.57
N CYS A 18 -4.69 -1.57 4.29
CA CYS A 18 -3.41 -1.04 3.81
C CYS A 18 -3.00 0.28 4.49
N PRO A 19 -3.81 1.36 4.50
CA PRO A 19 -3.43 2.61 5.14
C PRO A 19 -3.29 2.47 6.67
N ILE A 20 -4.07 1.58 7.31
CA ILE A 20 -3.92 1.31 8.74
C ILE A 20 -2.56 0.69 9.05
N LEU A 21 -2.13 -0.31 8.27
CA LEU A 21 -0.81 -0.92 8.39
C LEU A 21 0.31 0.09 8.13
N MET A 22 0.12 0.97 7.14
CA MET A 22 1.11 1.98 6.78
C MET A 22 1.26 3.06 7.85
N VAL A 23 0.18 3.44 8.51
CA VAL A 23 0.25 4.31 9.70
C VAL A 23 1.02 3.61 10.82
N GLY A 24 0.78 2.32 11.05
CA GLY A 24 1.52 1.54 12.04
C GLY A 24 3.02 1.46 11.75
N GLU A 25 3.39 1.24 10.49
CA GLU A 25 4.78 1.27 10.01
C GLU A 25 5.45 2.61 10.31
N VAL A 26 4.81 3.73 9.92
CA VAL A 26 5.36 5.08 10.13
C VAL A 26 5.52 5.40 11.62
N VAL A 27 4.58 4.97 12.47
CA VAL A 27 4.70 5.16 13.92
C VAL A 27 5.93 4.42 14.46
N LEU A 28 6.19 3.19 14.01
CA LEU A 28 7.38 2.43 14.42
C LEU A 28 8.68 3.10 13.94
N GLU A 29 8.71 3.62 12.72
CA GLU A 29 9.86 4.37 12.21
C GLU A 29 10.12 5.65 13.01
N LEU A 30 9.07 6.37 13.42
CA LEU A 30 9.19 7.55 14.27
C LEU A 30 9.62 7.24 15.70
N MET A 31 9.36 6.02 16.19
CA MET A 31 9.84 5.59 17.50
C MET A 31 11.35 5.32 17.50
N LEU A 32 11.96 4.91 16.38
CA LEU A 32 13.41 4.69 16.30
C LEU A 32 14.26 5.91 16.71
N PRO A 33 14.06 7.13 16.17
CA PRO A 33 14.81 8.31 16.61
C PRO A 33 14.47 8.72 18.06
N TYR A 34 13.24 8.45 18.52
CA TYR A 34 12.87 8.64 19.92
C TYR A 34 13.70 7.75 20.86
N TYR A 35 13.86 6.46 20.56
CA TYR A 35 14.74 5.59 21.33
C TYR A 35 16.23 5.91 21.16
N MET A 36 16.62 6.43 19.99
CA MET A 36 17.98 6.91 19.76
C MET A 36 18.34 8.08 20.70
N SER A 37 17.40 8.99 21.01
CA SER A 37 17.67 10.07 21.96
C SER A 37 17.95 9.53 23.38
N TYR A 38 17.24 8.48 23.83
CA TYR A 38 17.55 7.84 25.12
C TYR A 38 18.96 7.25 25.18
N ILE A 39 19.45 6.69 24.07
CA ILE A 39 20.84 6.22 24.01
C ILE A 39 21.80 7.40 24.19
N ILE A 40 21.56 8.52 23.51
CA ILE A 40 22.43 9.70 23.53
C ILE A 40 22.38 10.43 24.87
N ASP A 41 21.19 10.62 25.43
CA ASP A 41 20.95 11.46 26.61
C ASP A 41 21.15 10.71 27.93
N VAL A 42 20.91 9.40 27.95
CA VAL A 42 20.96 8.58 29.17
C VAL A 42 22.02 7.50 29.09
N GLY A 43 22.13 6.81 27.96
CA GLY A 43 23.07 5.69 27.78
C GLY A 43 24.53 6.12 27.79
N ILE A 44 24.87 7.10 26.93
CA ILE A 44 26.25 7.59 26.78
C ILE A 44 26.76 8.30 28.06
N PRO A 45 26.01 9.24 28.68
CA PRO A 45 26.52 9.99 29.83
C PRO A 45 26.71 9.12 31.08
N ASN A 46 25.87 8.09 31.26
CA ASN A 46 26.00 7.15 32.37
C ASN A 46 27.01 6.02 32.10
N GLY A 47 27.53 5.91 30.87
CA GLY A 47 28.44 4.82 30.48
C GLY A 47 27.84 3.42 30.57
N ASP A 48 26.50 3.32 30.62
CA ASP A 48 25.82 2.04 30.84
C ASP A 48 25.66 1.28 29.51
N ARG A 49 26.65 0.43 29.23
CA ARG A 49 26.67 -0.43 28.05
C ARG A 49 25.49 -1.42 28.03
N LYS A 50 24.96 -1.86 29.18
CA LYS A 50 23.82 -2.78 29.21
C LYS A 50 22.56 -2.05 28.75
N TYR A 51 22.34 -0.83 29.23
CA TYR A 51 21.21 0.01 28.80
C TYR A 51 21.24 0.29 27.28
N ILE A 52 22.41 0.63 26.74
CA ILE A 52 22.59 0.88 25.30
C ILE A 52 22.26 -0.37 24.47
N ILE A 53 22.73 -1.55 24.89
CA ILE A 53 22.45 -2.81 24.20
C ILE A 53 20.96 -3.17 24.29
N GLU A 54 20.32 -2.97 25.44
CA GLU A 54 18.90 -3.29 25.62
C GLU A 54 18.01 -2.41 24.73
N ILE A 55 18.29 -1.10 24.64
CA ILE A 55 17.56 -0.22 23.73
C ILE A 55 17.90 -0.53 22.27
N GLY A 56 19.15 -0.84 21.95
CA GLY A 56 19.55 -1.25 20.60
C GLY A 56 18.78 -2.49 20.12
N VAL A 57 18.63 -3.51 20.97
CA VAL A 57 17.83 -4.71 20.65
C VAL A 57 16.36 -4.35 20.44
N LYS A 58 15.78 -3.49 21.28
CA LYS A 58 14.40 -2.99 21.09
C LYS A 58 14.25 -2.28 19.74
N MET A 59 15.20 -1.44 19.35
CA MET A 59 15.21 -0.75 18.05
C MET A 59 15.25 -1.74 16.88
N VAL A 60 16.08 -2.78 16.95
CA VAL A 60 16.12 -3.83 15.92
C VAL A 60 14.77 -4.55 15.82
N ALA A 61 14.15 -4.88 16.95
CA ALA A 61 12.82 -5.50 16.96
C ALA A 61 11.75 -4.59 16.32
N MET A 62 11.78 -3.28 16.61
CA MET A 62 10.89 -2.30 15.99
C MET A 62 11.12 -2.17 14.48
N ALA A 63 12.37 -2.16 14.02
CA ALA A 63 12.71 -2.11 12.60
C ALA A 63 12.25 -3.37 11.83
N LEU A 64 12.35 -4.55 12.44
CA LEU A 64 11.78 -5.78 11.87
C LEU A 64 10.25 -5.72 11.83
N GLY A 65 9.62 -5.14 12.86
CA GLY A 65 8.18 -4.91 12.91
C GLY A 65 7.69 -3.94 11.82
N SER A 66 8.41 -2.84 11.59
CA SER A 66 8.08 -1.86 10.54
C SER A 66 8.22 -2.48 9.16
N LEU A 67 9.31 -3.22 8.91
CA LEU A 67 9.54 -3.94 7.66
C LEU A 67 8.40 -4.93 7.35
N PHE A 68 7.93 -5.67 8.36
CA PHE A 68 6.82 -6.62 8.18
C PHE A 68 5.50 -5.90 7.88
N CYS A 69 5.22 -4.80 8.56
CA CYS A 69 4.04 -3.97 8.30
C CYS A 69 4.07 -3.39 6.88
N GLY A 70 5.20 -2.81 6.48
CA GLY A 70 5.39 -2.23 5.15
C GLY A 70 5.30 -3.24 4.02
N ALA A 71 5.94 -4.41 4.17
CA ALA A 71 5.85 -5.48 3.19
C ALA A 71 4.40 -5.98 3.02
N THR A 72 3.66 -6.10 4.12
CA THR A 72 2.25 -6.52 4.09
C THR A 72 1.36 -5.45 3.47
N ALA A 73 1.57 -4.18 3.82
CA ALA A 73 0.87 -3.04 3.23
C ALA A 73 1.11 -2.97 1.72
N ALA A 74 2.36 -3.07 1.27
CA ALA A 74 2.73 -3.06 -0.14
C ALA A 74 2.07 -4.21 -0.93
N ARG A 75 2.03 -5.42 -0.34
CA ARG A 75 1.35 -6.56 -0.94
C ARG A 75 -0.16 -6.31 -1.06
N LEU A 76 -0.81 -5.82 -0.01
CA LEU A 76 -2.24 -5.51 -0.02
C LEU A 76 -2.58 -4.40 -1.03
N ALA A 77 -1.74 -3.36 -1.13
CA ALA A 77 -1.88 -2.29 -2.10
C ALA A 77 -1.78 -2.81 -3.54
N SER A 78 -0.80 -3.68 -3.82
CA SER A 78 -0.62 -4.29 -5.13
C SER A 78 -1.82 -5.16 -5.52
N VAL A 79 -2.30 -6.01 -4.61
CA VAL A 79 -3.47 -6.86 -4.85
C VAL A 79 -4.74 -6.03 -5.07
N ALA A 80 -4.96 -4.99 -4.28
CA ALA A 80 -6.13 -4.11 -4.43
C ALA A 80 -6.10 -3.34 -5.76
N SER A 81 -4.92 -2.81 -6.16
CA SER A 81 -4.74 -2.06 -7.41
C SER A 81 -4.91 -2.95 -8.65
N MET A 82 -4.24 -4.11 -8.66
CA MET A 82 -4.32 -5.07 -9.76
C MET A 82 -5.72 -5.66 -9.90
N GLY A 83 -6.36 -6.01 -8.78
CA GLY A 83 -7.73 -6.52 -8.75
C GLY A 83 -8.75 -5.50 -9.27
N PHE A 84 -8.60 -4.22 -8.89
CA PHE A 84 -9.40 -3.13 -9.45
C PHE A 84 -9.20 -2.98 -10.96
N GLY A 85 -7.95 -3.00 -11.42
CA GLY A 85 -7.63 -2.92 -12.85
C GLY A 85 -8.23 -4.06 -13.68
N THR A 86 -8.18 -5.30 -13.17
CA THR A 86 -8.79 -6.47 -13.83
C THR A 86 -10.31 -6.31 -13.96
N ASN A 87 -11.01 -5.96 -12.87
CA ASN A 87 -12.45 -5.77 -12.89
C ASN A 87 -12.88 -4.65 -13.84
N LEU A 88 -12.12 -3.55 -13.87
CA LEU A 88 -12.38 -2.44 -14.77
C LEU A 88 -12.20 -2.87 -16.23
N ARG A 89 -11.11 -3.58 -16.53
CA ARG A 89 -10.81 -4.06 -17.88
C ARG A 89 -11.87 -5.04 -18.37
N THR A 90 -12.33 -5.98 -17.54
CA THR A 90 -13.43 -6.90 -17.89
C THR A 90 -14.73 -6.15 -18.21
N ALA A 91 -15.10 -5.16 -17.41
CA ALA A 91 -16.31 -4.37 -17.66
C ALA A 91 -16.21 -3.52 -18.94
N MET A 92 -15.00 -3.05 -19.27
CA MET A 92 -14.73 -2.37 -20.54
C MET A 92 -14.87 -3.35 -21.72
N TYR A 93 -14.33 -4.57 -21.62
CA TYR A 93 -14.49 -5.61 -22.64
C TYR A 93 -15.97 -5.94 -22.89
N GLU A 94 -16.77 -6.16 -21.84
CA GLU A 94 -18.21 -6.41 -21.96
C GLU A 94 -18.95 -5.23 -22.61
N SER A 95 -18.57 -4.00 -22.27
CA SER A 95 -19.18 -2.79 -22.85
C SER A 95 -18.87 -2.67 -24.35
N ILE A 96 -17.66 -3.03 -24.76
CA ILE A 96 -17.23 -3.02 -26.18
C ILE A 96 -17.96 -4.12 -26.97
N GLN A 97 -18.15 -5.31 -26.40
CA GLN A 97 -18.87 -6.41 -27.06
C GLN A 97 -20.36 -6.08 -27.31
N ASN A 98 -20.95 -5.21 -26.47
CA ASN A 98 -22.33 -4.76 -26.62
C ASN A 98 -22.50 -3.50 -27.49
N PHE A 99 -21.42 -2.98 -28.10
CA PHE A 99 -21.53 -1.84 -29.00
C PHE A 99 -22.08 -2.23 -30.38
N SER A 100 -23.10 -1.49 -30.83
CA SER A 100 -23.56 -1.52 -32.22
C SER A 100 -22.49 -0.94 -33.15
N PHE A 101 -22.48 -1.36 -34.43
CA PHE A 101 -21.53 -0.92 -35.45
C PHE A 101 -21.36 0.62 -35.53
N SER A 102 -22.43 1.38 -35.31
CA SER A 102 -22.37 2.86 -35.28
C SER A 102 -21.53 3.44 -34.12
N ASN A 103 -21.40 2.74 -33.00
CA ASN A 103 -20.57 3.16 -31.87
C ASN A 103 -19.09 2.81 -32.07
N ILE A 104 -18.79 1.75 -32.83
CA ILE A 104 -17.42 1.34 -33.17
C ILE A 104 -16.79 2.37 -34.13
N ASP A 105 -17.55 2.84 -35.12
CA ASP A 105 -17.11 3.91 -36.03
C ASP A 105 -16.82 5.23 -35.30
N LYS A 106 -17.56 5.53 -34.23
CA LYS A 106 -17.41 6.78 -33.47
C LYS A 106 -16.15 6.82 -32.60
N PHE A 107 -15.70 5.67 -32.10
CA PHE A 107 -14.51 5.58 -31.24
C PHE A 107 -13.28 5.07 -31.97
N SER A 108 -13.41 4.46 -33.16
CA SER A 108 -12.33 3.78 -33.91
C SER A 108 -11.67 2.65 -33.11
N THR A 109 -11.48 1.51 -33.76
CA THR A 109 -10.94 0.28 -33.15
C THR A 109 -9.57 0.53 -32.49
N ALA A 110 -8.75 1.41 -33.07
CA ALA A 110 -7.42 1.76 -32.53
C ALA A 110 -7.48 2.57 -31.22
N SER A 111 -8.47 3.45 -31.04
CA SER A 111 -8.64 4.19 -29.77
C SER A 111 -9.20 3.28 -28.66
N LEU A 112 -10.02 2.30 -29.03
CA LEU A 112 -10.58 1.34 -28.07
C LEU A 112 -9.49 0.41 -27.51
N VAL A 113 -8.55 -0.05 -28.35
CA VAL A 113 -7.42 -0.88 -27.91
C VAL A 113 -6.50 -0.10 -26.97
N THR A 114 -6.16 1.15 -27.30
CA THR A 114 -5.27 1.98 -26.46
C THR A 114 -5.88 2.40 -25.12
N ARG A 115 -7.21 2.38 -24.97
CA ARG A 115 -7.89 2.64 -23.69
C ARG A 115 -8.00 1.43 -22.78
N MET A 116 -7.81 0.21 -23.31
CA MET A 116 -7.95 -1.04 -22.54
C MET A 116 -6.62 -1.58 -22.02
N THR A 117 -5.50 -1.21 -22.62
CA THR A 117 -4.17 -1.58 -22.15
C THR A 117 -3.82 -0.78 -20.91
#